data_AF-A0A401H9W9-F1
#
_entry.id   AF-A0A401H9W9-F1
#
_cell.length_a   1.000
_cell.length_b   1.000
_cell.length_c   1.000
_cell.angle_alpha   90.00
_cell.angle_beta   90.00
_cell.angle_gamma   90.00
#
_symmetry.space_group_name_H-M   'P 1'
#
loop_
_entity.id
_entity.type
_entity.pdbx_description
1 polymer ?
#
loop_
_entity_poly.entity_id
_entity_poly.type
_entity_poly.pdbx_seq_one_letter_code
_entity_poly.pdbx_strand_id
1 'polypeptide(L)'
;MLYRRKGSYGPDVEVVLMMPISVAIEDKLSLEVALREFGQVLNYYMSGSYDAVFIRINDVASVDHRRLALLEHMASQHGIGVLVGGSPYSAFTESDVLKLPAVISMKGNPLRVYRRGRPMTPVIRKADDFEQLIESALRYRSFFRAESAFGR
;
A
#
# COMPACT_ATOMS: atom_id res chain seq x y z
N MET A 1 -5.55 29.12 19.17
CA MET A 1 -6.44 29.37 18.01
C MET A 1 -5.54 29.82 16.86
N LEU A 2 -5.20 28.92 15.94
CA LEU A 2 -4.26 29.16 14.85
C LEU A 2 -4.97 29.89 13.70
N TYR A 3 -5.11 31.21 13.80
CA TYR A 3 -5.53 32.04 12.66
C TYR A 3 -4.37 32.94 12.25
N ARG A 4 -4.05 32.96 10.95
CA ARG A 4 -3.00 33.80 10.35
C ARG A 4 -3.47 35.24 10.15
N ARG A 5 -2.51 36.15 10.13
CA ARG A 5 -2.67 37.58 9.79
C ARG A 5 -2.85 37.72 8.26
N LYS A 6 -3.79 38.56 7.83
CA LYS A 6 -4.08 38.86 6.41
C LYS A 6 -2.79 39.28 5.66
N GLY A 7 -2.43 38.58 4.59
CA GLY A 7 -1.33 38.96 3.67
C GLY A 7 -0.10 38.03 3.59
N SER A 8 -0.08 36.91 4.33
CA SER A 8 0.98 35.90 4.15
C SER A 8 0.71 34.97 2.97
N TYR A 9 1.73 34.63 2.18
CA TYR A 9 1.63 33.53 1.20
C TYR A 9 1.52 32.19 1.95
N GLY A 10 0.46 31.43 1.66
CA GLY A 10 0.16 30.11 2.25
C GLY A 10 -1.31 29.97 2.65
N PRO A 11 -1.80 28.73 2.86
CA PRO A 11 -3.17 28.47 3.28
C PRO A 11 -3.48 29.02 4.69
N ASP A 12 -4.76 29.34 4.93
CA ASP A 12 -5.24 29.94 6.18
C ASP A 12 -5.07 29.00 7.40
N VAL A 13 -5.10 27.69 7.16
CA VAL A 13 -4.89 26.62 8.13
C VAL A 13 -4.10 25.50 7.47
N GLU A 14 -3.03 25.04 8.13
CA GLU A 14 -2.23 23.87 7.73
C GLU A 14 -2.29 22.83 8.85
N VAL A 15 -2.58 21.59 8.48
CA VAL A 15 -2.57 20.46 9.42
C VAL A 15 -1.94 19.26 8.72
N VAL A 16 -1.04 18.59 9.42
CA VAL A 16 -0.50 17.29 9.03
C VAL A 16 -1.10 16.23 9.95
N LEU A 17 -1.88 15.31 9.39
CA LEU A 17 -2.51 14.22 10.14
C LEU A 17 -1.78 12.91 9.86
N MET A 18 -1.29 12.27 10.92
CA MET A 18 -0.75 10.91 10.86
C MET A 18 -1.89 9.93 11.09
N MET A 19 -2.42 9.34 10.01
CA MET A 19 -3.53 8.39 10.09
C MET A 19 -3.03 6.94 9.97
N PRO A 20 -3.47 6.04 10.86
CA PRO A 20 -3.18 4.62 10.69
C PRO A 20 -3.90 4.10 9.44
N ILE A 21 -3.18 3.34 8.63
CA ILE A 21 -3.74 2.64 7.47
C ILE A 21 -3.52 1.14 7.63
N SER A 22 -4.39 0.37 7.00
CA SER A 22 -4.35 -1.07 6.94
C SER A 22 -4.01 -1.52 5.53
N VAL A 23 -2.95 -2.32 5.39
CA VAL A 23 -2.48 -2.80 4.08
C VAL A 23 -2.43 -4.31 4.10
N ALA A 24 -2.99 -4.94 3.06
CA ALA A 24 -2.78 -6.35 2.79
C ALA A 24 -1.64 -6.50 1.78
N ILE A 25 -0.65 -7.34 2.08
CA ILE A 25 0.38 -7.75 1.13
C ILE A 25 0.29 -9.28 1.06
N GLU A 26 -0.12 -9.80 -0.09
CA GLU A 26 -0.19 -11.23 -0.34
C GLU A 26 1.09 -11.67 -1.06
N ASP A 27 1.88 -12.52 -0.40
CA ASP A 27 3.11 -13.08 -0.98
C ASP A 27 2.78 -14.26 -1.90
N LYS A 28 3.34 -14.25 -3.10
CA LYS A 28 3.27 -15.33 -4.09
C LYS A 28 4.67 -15.77 -4.46
N LEU A 29 4.86 -17.09 -4.46
CA LEU A 29 6.17 -17.70 -4.73
C LEU A 29 6.72 -17.26 -6.09
N SER A 30 5.87 -17.27 -7.13
CA SER A 30 6.23 -16.88 -8.49
C SER A 30 5.10 -16.14 -9.19
N LEU A 31 5.42 -15.53 -10.34
CA LEU A 31 4.47 -14.84 -11.19
C LEU A 31 3.36 -15.76 -11.72
N GLU A 32 3.67 -17.02 -12.01
CA GLU A 32 2.69 -18.01 -12.44
C GLU A 32 1.65 -18.30 -11.35
N VAL A 33 2.13 -18.46 -10.10
CA VAL A 33 1.25 -18.66 -8.94
C VAL A 33 0.39 -17.41 -8.71
N ALA A 34 0.96 -16.21 -8.85
CA ALA A 34 0.23 -14.96 -8.72
C ALA A 34 -0.93 -14.83 -9.73
N LEU A 35 -0.72 -15.21 -10.99
CA LEU A 35 -1.77 -15.22 -12.01
C LEU A 35 -2.86 -16.26 -11.70
N ARG A 36 -2.46 -17.48 -11.33
CA ARG A 36 -3.39 -18.58 -11.03
C ARG A 36 -4.26 -18.28 -9.80
N GLU A 37 -3.68 -17.63 -8.79
CA GLU A 37 -4.32 -17.41 -7.48
C GLU A 37 -4.77 -15.96 -7.27
N PHE A 38 -4.87 -15.17 -8.35
CA PHE A 38 -5.28 -13.76 -8.28
C PHE A 38 -6.61 -13.56 -7.55
N GLY A 39 -7.55 -14.52 -7.66
CA GLY A 39 -8.83 -14.48 -6.95
C GLY A 39 -8.70 -14.40 -5.41
N GLN A 40 -7.64 -14.95 -4.82
CA GLN A 40 -7.39 -14.81 -3.38
C GLN A 40 -7.08 -13.36 -3.00
N VAL A 41 -6.31 -12.67 -3.83
CA VAL A 41 -5.96 -11.26 -3.63
C VAL A 41 -7.20 -10.39 -3.80
N LEU A 42 -8.02 -10.72 -4.81
CA LEU A 42 -9.30 -10.04 -5.05
C LEU A 42 -10.22 -10.15 -3.82
N ASN A 43 -10.22 -11.27 -3.08
CA ASN A 43 -11.01 -11.40 -1.85
C ASN A 43 -10.60 -10.38 -0.78
N TYR A 44 -9.31 -10.04 -0.65
CA TYR A 44 -8.87 -9.00 0.28
C TYR A 44 -9.41 -7.62 -0.12
N TYR A 45 -9.34 -7.29 -1.41
CA TYR A 45 -9.90 -6.06 -1.96
C TYR A 45 -11.42 -5.98 -1.71
N MET A 46 -12.15 -7.03 -2.10
CA MET A 46 -13.61 -7.10 -1.95
C MET A 46 -14.08 -7.10 -0.50
N SER A 47 -13.23 -7.52 0.45
CA SER A 47 -13.58 -7.48 1.87
C SER A 47 -13.75 -6.07 2.44
N GLY A 48 -13.24 -5.05 1.76
CA GLY A 48 -13.23 -3.66 2.23
C GLY A 48 -12.58 -3.47 3.60
N SER A 49 -11.74 -4.42 4.05
CA SER A 49 -11.11 -4.37 5.37
C SER A 49 -9.81 -3.60 5.38
N TYR A 50 -9.19 -3.45 4.20
CA TYR A 50 -7.88 -2.84 4.01
C TYR A 50 -8.01 -1.56 3.20
N ASP A 51 -7.16 -0.58 3.50
CA ASP A 51 -7.07 0.68 2.77
C ASP A 51 -6.39 0.51 1.41
N ALA A 52 -5.48 -0.47 1.30
CA ALA A 52 -4.77 -0.86 0.09
C ALA A 52 -4.41 -2.36 0.10
N VAL A 53 -4.26 -2.94 -1.08
CA VAL A 53 -3.92 -4.35 -1.29
C VAL A 53 -2.78 -4.47 -2.29
N PHE A 54 -1.82 -5.33 -2.02
CA PHE A 54 -0.68 -5.64 -2.88
C PHE A 54 -0.54 -7.14 -3.10
N ILE A 55 0.06 -7.48 -4.24
CA ILE A 55 0.63 -8.79 -4.53
C ILE A 55 2.15 -8.63 -4.56
N ARG A 56 2.88 -9.46 -3.82
CA ARG A 56 4.34 -9.56 -3.91
C ARG A 56 4.74 -10.84 -4.62
N ILE A 57 5.62 -10.74 -5.62
CA ILE A 57 6.22 -11.88 -6.30
C ILE A 57 7.65 -12.08 -5.78
N ASN A 58 7.89 -13.18 -5.07
CA ASN A 58 9.16 -13.40 -4.38
C ASN A 58 10.28 -13.86 -5.34
N ASP A 59 9.97 -14.77 -6.27
CA ASP A 59 10.93 -15.25 -7.25
C ASP A 59 11.09 -14.26 -8.40
N VAL A 60 12.15 -13.45 -8.31
CA VAL A 60 12.50 -12.44 -9.31
C VAL A 60 13.01 -13.10 -10.60
N ALA A 61 13.61 -14.29 -10.53
CA ALA A 61 14.23 -14.95 -11.68
C ALA A 61 13.20 -15.47 -12.69
N SER A 62 11.98 -15.79 -12.23
CA SER A 62 10.88 -16.28 -13.09
C SER A 62 9.98 -15.18 -13.66
N VAL A 63 10.35 -13.90 -13.49
CA VAL A 63 9.54 -12.78 -13.96
C VAL A 63 9.68 -12.60 -15.47
N ASP A 64 8.72 -13.15 -16.20
CA ASP A 64 8.50 -12.86 -17.63
C ASP A 64 7.73 -11.53 -17.82
N HIS A 65 8.22 -10.68 -18.72
CA HIS A 65 7.63 -9.36 -18.96
C HIS A 65 6.19 -9.41 -19.47
N ARG A 66 5.83 -10.38 -20.32
CA ARG A 66 4.48 -10.47 -20.86
C ARG A 66 3.48 -10.90 -19.79
N ARG A 67 3.84 -11.91 -19.01
CA ARG A 67 3.04 -12.37 -17.86
C ARG A 67 2.94 -11.29 -16.78
N LEU A 68 4.00 -10.51 -16.57
CA LEU A 68 3.98 -9.41 -15.61
C LEU A 68 3.00 -8.33 -16.05
N ALA A 69 3.05 -7.93 -17.33
CA ALA A 69 2.11 -6.96 -17.90
C ALA A 69 0.64 -7.44 -17.80
N LEU A 70 0.39 -8.74 -17.97
CA LEU A 70 -0.94 -9.31 -17.76
C LEU A 70 -1.38 -9.17 -16.29
N LEU A 71 -0.51 -9.49 -15.34
CA LEU A 71 -0.82 -9.33 -13.91
C LEU A 71 -1.06 -7.86 -13.56
N GLU A 72 -0.21 -6.94 -14.03
CA GLU A 72 -0.38 -5.49 -13.84
C GLU A 72 -1.72 -5.02 -14.40
N HIS A 73 -2.12 -5.51 -15.58
CA HIS A 73 -3.40 -5.18 -16.17
C HIS A 73 -4.56 -5.63 -15.26
N MET A 74 -4.58 -6.91 -14.84
CA MET A 74 -5.62 -7.45 -13.95
C MET A 74 -5.65 -6.70 -12.60
N ALA A 75 -4.50 -6.42 -12.01
CA ALA A 75 -4.36 -5.70 -10.75
C ALA A 75 -4.86 -4.26 -10.86
N SER A 76 -4.56 -3.58 -11.98
CA SER A 76 -4.92 -2.18 -12.20
C SER A 76 -6.43 -1.95 -12.24
N GLN A 77 -7.21 -2.93 -12.73
CA GLN A 77 -8.68 -2.88 -12.78
C GLN A 77 -9.32 -2.80 -11.39
N HIS A 78 -8.61 -3.28 -10.36
CA HIS A 78 -9.07 -3.28 -8.98
C HIS A 78 -8.22 -2.36 -8.08
N GLY A 79 -7.31 -1.57 -8.66
CA GLY A 79 -6.40 -0.72 -7.88
C GLY A 79 -5.47 -1.49 -6.94
N ILE A 80 -5.17 -2.75 -7.25
CA ILE A 80 -4.24 -3.59 -6.50
C ILE A 80 -2.81 -3.25 -6.94
N GLY A 81 -1.89 -3.13 -5.98
CA GLY A 81 -0.48 -2.90 -6.28
C GLY A 81 0.29 -4.18 -6.57
N VAL A 82 1.41 -4.06 -7.29
CA VAL A 82 2.29 -5.18 -7.65
C VAL A 82 3.72 -4.85 -7.22
N LEU A 83 4.31 -5.76 -6.44
CA LEU A 83 5.70 -5.74 -5.98
C LEU A 83 6.43 -6.97 -6.52
N VAL A 84 7.72 -6.82 -6.81
CA VAL A 84 8.63 -7.91 -7.18
C VAL A 84 9.85 -7.87 -6.26
N GLY A 85 10.28 -9.04 -5.79
CA GLY A 85 11.35 -9.17 -4.80
C GLY A 85 10.81 -9.10 -3.37
N GLY A 86 11.56 -8.47 -2.47
CA GLY A 86 11.18 -8.37 -1.05
C GLY A 86 11.41 -9.66 -0.25
N SER A 87 11.35 -9.54 1.08
CA SER A 87 11.35 -10.70 1.97
C SER A 87 9.92 -11.24 2.11
N PRO A 88 9.66 -12.54 1.97
CA PRO A 88 8.34 -13.11 2.19
C PRO A 88 7.81 -12.79 3.59
N TYR A 89 6.48 -12.62 3.73
CA TYR A 89 5.79 -12.39 4.99
C TYR A 89 6.26 -11.14 5.75
N SER A 90 6.81 -10.16 5.04
CA SER A 90 7.28 -8.89 5.60
C SER A 90 6.45 -7.72 5.08
N ALA A 91 6.45 -6.60 5.83
CA ALA A 91 6.01 -5.31 5.33
C ALA A 91 6.90 -4.84 4.15
N PHE A 92 6.73 -3.63 3.62
CA PHE A 92 7.64 -3.21 2.54
C PHE A 92 9.08 -3.04 3.04
N THR A 93 10.00 -3.60 2.26
CA THR A 93 11.44 -3.72 2.49
C THR A 93 12.21 -2.97 1.41
N GLU A 94 13.51 -2.75 1.60
CA GLU A 94 14.38 -2.14 0.58
C GLU A 94 14.50 -2.93 -0.72
N SER A 95 14.31 -4.25 -0.66
CA SER A 95 14.37 -5.12 -1.84
C SER A 95 13.04 -5.22 -2.59
N ASP A 96 11.98 -4.54 -2.14
CA ASP A 96 10.72 -4.45 -2.88
C ASP A 96 10.85 -3.50 -4.07
N VAL A 97 10.69 -4.05 -5.29
CA VAL A 97 10.61 -3.27 -6.53
C VAL A 97 9.15 -3.06 -6.87
N LEU A 98 8.70 -1.80 -6.80
CA LEU A 98 7.35 -1.42 -7.21
C LEU A 98 7.20 -1.55 -8.72
N LYS A 99 6.17 -2.28 -9.14
CA LYS A 99 5.75 -2.41 -10.54
C LYS A 99 4.46 -1.65 -10.82
N LEU A 100 3.51 -1.74 -9.89
CA LEU A 100 2.25 -1.02 -9.95
C LEU A 100 1.89 -0.45 -8.57
N PRO A 101 1.66 0.87 -8.41
CA PRO A 101 1.16 1.44 -7.16
C PRO A 101 -0.27 0.98 -6.87
N ALA A 102 -0.56 0.66 -5.61
CA ALA A 102 -1.92 0.36 -5.16
C ALA A 102 -2.74 1.65 -5.03
N VAL A 103 -4.04 1.57 -5.26
CA VAL A 103 -4.98 2.65 -4.88
C VAL A 103 -5.18 2.60 -3.37
N ILE A 104 -4.99 3.73 -2.71
CA ILE A 104 -5.35 3.89 -1.29
C ILE A 104 -6.74 4.51 -1.17
N SER A 105 -7.68 3.76 -0.59
CA SER A 105 -9.09 4.15 -0.50
C SER A 105 -9.43 4.91 0.78
N MET A 106 -8.62 4.77 1.83
CA MET A 106 -8.88 5.32 3.17
C MET A 106 -10.24 4.91 3.78
N LYS A 107 -10.83 3.81 3.28
CA LYS A 107 -12.12 3.25 3.70
C LYS A 107 -11.96 2.01 4.60
N GLY A 108 -10.72 1.54 4.79
CA GLY A 108 -10.40 0.37 5.58
C GLY A 108 -10.70 0.57 7.07
N ASN A 109 -10.60 -0.51 7.84
CA ASN A 109 -10.78 -0.46 9.29
C ASN A 109 -9.56 -1.09 9.98
N PRO A 110 -8.50 -0.29 10.26
CA PRO A 110 -7.28 -0.77 10.89
C PRO A 110 -7.52 -1.46 12.24
N LEU A 111 -8.48 -0.97 13.05
CA LEU A 111 -8.83 -1.60 14.33
C LEU A 111 -9.43 -2.99 14.14
N ARG A 112 -10.26 -3.18 13.11
CA ARG A 112 -10.84 -4.48 12.77
C ARG A 112 -9.77 -5.45 12.29
N VAL A 113 -8.81 -4.99 11.50
CA VAL A 113 -7.66 -5.79 11.06
C VAL A 113 -6.80 -6.18 12.26
N TYR A 114 -6.47 -5.23 13.13
CA TYR A 114 -5.68 -5.46 14.35
C TYR A 114 -6.31 -6.50 15.28
N ARG A 115 -7.64 -6.44 15.50
CA ARG A 115 -8.37 -7.37 16.37
C ARG A 115 -8.50 -8.80 15.81
N ARG A 116 -8.30 -9.01 14.50
CA ARG A 116 -8.47 -10.32 13.85
C ARG A 116 -7.28 -11.27 14.02
N GLY A 117 -6.17 -10.82 14.60
CA GLY A 117 -5.15 -11.70 15.18
C GLY A 117 -4.48 -12.69 14.20
N ARG A 118 -3.40 -12.22 13.56
CA ARG A 118 -2.19 -13.00 13.23
C ARG A 118 -0.98 -12.10 13.54
N PRO A 119 0.26 -12.59 13.67
CA PRO A 119 1.42 -11.73 13.95
C PRO A 119 1.53 -10.67 12.84
N MET A 120 0.93 -9.52 13.09
CA MET A 120 1.06 -8.33 12.28
C MET A 120 2.30 -7.65 12.81
N THR A 121 3.31 -7.48 11.98
CA THR A 121 4.42 -6.58 12.32
C THR A 121 3.84 -5.17 12.34
N PRO A 122 3.62 -4.55 13.52
CA PRO A 122 3.18 -3.18 13.54
C PRO A 122 4.36 -2.38 13.00
N VAL A 123 4.17 -1.64 11.90
CA VAL A 123 5.08 -0.54 11.57
C VAL A 123 4.70 0.63 12.47
N ILE A 124 4.69 0.40 13.79
CA ILE A 124 4.58 1.46 14.78
C ILE A 124 6.01 1.84 15.09
N ARG A 125 6.52 2.79 14.30
CA ARG A 125 7.75 3.48 14.67
C ARG A 125 7.39 4.41 15.82
N LYS A 126 8.18 4.38 16.90
CA LYS A 126 8.01 5.30 18.03
C LYS A 126 7.98 6.73 17.46
N ALA A 127 7.12 7.57 18.03
CA ALA A 127 6.99 8.98 17.63
C ALA A 127 8.28 9.80 17.86
N ASP A 128 9.25 9.20 18.56
CA ASP A 128 10.44 9.87 19.10
C ASP A 128 11.44 10.31 18.01
N ASP A 129 11.31 9.84 16.75
CA ASP A 129 12.06 10.34 15.58
C ASP A 129 11.11 10.68 14.41
N PHE A 130 10.35 11.76 14.57
CA PHE A 130 9.36 12.23 13.59
C PHE A 130 9.95 12.44 12.18
N GLU A 131 11.22 12.89 12.07
CA GLU A 131 11.90 13.10 10.79
C GLU A 131 12.19 11.78 10.06
N GLN A 132 12.77 10.78 10.74
CA GLN A 132 13.01 9.46 10.16
C GLN A 132 11.70 8.76 9.78
N LEU A 133 10.64 9.02 10.54
CA LEU A 133 9.30 8.54 10.27
C LEU A 133 8.74 9.19 8.99
N ILE A 134 8.92 10.50 8.81
CA ILE A 134 8.56 11.21 7.57
C ILE A 134 9.37 10.72 6.38
N GLU A 135 10.70 10.62 6.50
CA GLU A 135 11.56 10.14 5.41
C GLU A 135 11.15 8.75 4.93
N SER A 136 10.81 7.88 5.87
CA SER A 136 10.29 6.55 5.54
C SER A 136 8.87 6.59 4.98
N ALA A 137 8.00 7.46 5.50
CA ALA A 137 6.66 7.68 4.94
C ALA A 137 6.70 8.24 3.51
N LEU A 138 7.67 9.10 3.18
CA LEU A 138 7.88 9.62 1.83
C LEU A 138 8.18 8.49 0.84
N ARG A 139 9.01 7.51 1.25
CA ARG A 139 9.23 6.30 0.47
C ARG A 139 7.94 5.50 0.27
N TYR A 140 7.20 5.23 1.35
CA TYR A 140 5.95 4.48 1.27
C TYR A 140 4.90 5.19 0.42
N ARG A 141 4.90 6.53 0.36
CA ARG A 141 3.97 7.32 -0.46
C ARG A 141 4.04 6.94 -1.94
N SER A 142 5.21 6.55 -2.44
CA SER A 142 5.37 6.11 -3.84
C SER A 142 4.66 4.79 -4.16
N PHE A 143 4.42 3.92 -3.17
CA PHE A 143 3.69 2.66 -3.35
C PHE A 143 2.19 2.86 -3.52
N PHE A 144 1.68 4.05 -3.24
CA PHE A 144 0.26 4.36 -3.30
C PHE A 144 -0.04 5.43 -4.34
N ARG A 145 -1.18 5.29 -5.01
CA ARG A 145 -1.85 6.37 -5.73
C ARG A 145 -3.16 6.70 -5.02
N ALA A 146 -3.52 7.97 -4.99
CA ALA A 146 -4.82 8.37 -4.46
C ALA A 146 -5.94 7.75 -5.31
N GLU A 147 -7.03 7.34 -4.67
CA GLU A 147 -8.27 7.04 -5.38
C GLU A 147 -8.69 8.32 -6.13
N SER A 148 -8.64 8.28 -7.46
CA SER A 148 -9.07 9.42 -8.28
C SER A 148 -10.56 9.65 -8.05
N ALA A 149 -10.94 10.85 -7.62
CA ALA A 149 -12.32 11.23 -7.31
C ALA A 149 -13.27 11.28 -8.54
N PHE A 150 -12.87 10.70 -9.68
CA PHE A 150 -13.63 10.70 -10.93
C PHE A 150 -14.08 9.28 -11.29
N GLY A 151 -15.40 9.06 -11.27
CA GLY A 151 -16.05 7.86 -11.82
C GLY A 151 -17.32 7.43 -11.07
N ARG A 152 -18.42 8.18 -11.25
CA ARG A 152 -19.78 7.61 -11.31
C ARG A 152 -20.15 7.44 -12.77
#